data_AF-A0A128FK29-F1
#
_entry.id   AF-A0A128FK29-F1
#
_cell.length_a   1.000
_cell.length_b   1.000
_cell.length_c   1.000
_cell.angle_alpha   90.00
_cell.angle_beta   90.00
_cell.angle_gamma   90.00
#
_symmetry.space_group_name_H-M   'P 1'
#
loop_
_entity.id
_entity.type
_entity.pdbx_description
1 polymer ?
#
loop_
_entity_poly.entity_id
_entity_poly.type
_entity_poly.pdbx_seq_one_letter_code
_entity_poly.pdbx_strand_id
1 'polypeptide(L)'
;MAYVDLNPIRAGMTDSPESSDHTSVKARIEALHSDHTHAEGLLVFAGYPRKDMPDGIPFRLIDYLELVDWTGRQVRDDKRGHISDTLPPLLERLGIEPALWLKTASNIEVGNMVGSETSIKAALPLLQRQRASGLRLPDS
;
A
#
# COMPACT_ATOMS: atom_id res chain seq x y z
N MET A 1 -0.30 1.77 16.98
CA MET A 1 0.04 2.25 15.62
C MET A 1 -1.15 3.04 15.08
N ALA A 2 -2.17 2.41 14.48
CA ALA A 2 -3.29 3.11 13.83
C ALA A 2 -3.91 4.28 14.62
N TYR A 3 -4.09 4.14 15.94
CA TYR A 3 -4.60 5.24 16.77
C TYR A 3 -3.74 6.53 16.70
N VAL A 4 -2.42 6.38 16.80
CA VAL A 4 -1.47 7.51 16.74
C VAL A 4 -1.45 8.07 15.32
N ASP A 5 -1.50 7.20 14.32
CA ASP A 5 -1.54 7.58 12.91
C ASP A 5 -2.80 8.37 12.54
N LEU A 6 -3.91 8.18 13.28
CA LEU A 6 -5.15 8.92 13.13
C LEU A 6 -5.23 10.18 14.01
N ASN A 7 -4.23 10.47 14.86
CA ASN A 7 -4.28 11.62 15.75
C ASN A 7 -4.39 12.97 15.02
N PRO A 8 -3.61 13.24 13.94
CA PRO A 8 -3.75 14.48 13.18
C PRO A 8 -5.17 14.68 12.63
N ILE A 9 -5.77 13.60 12.10
CA ILE A 9 -7.14 13.60 11.59
C ILE A 9 -8.15 13.87 12.71
N ARG A 10 -8.03 13.17 13.84
CA ARG A 10 -8.90 13.35 15.00
C ARG A 10 -8.83 14.75 15.61
N ALA A 11 -7.65 15.36 15.54
CA ALA A 11 -7.42 16.74 15.97
C ALA A 11 -7.96 17.78 14.98
N GLY A 12 -8.37 17.37 13.77
CA GLY A 12 -8.79 18.24 12.69
C GLY A 12 -7.64 19.00 12.04
N MET A 13 -6.42 18.48 12.13
CA MET A 13 -5.24 19.09 11.49
C MET A 13 -5.11 18.70 10.02
N THR A 14 -5.63 17.52 9.65
CA THR A 14 -5.48 16.91 8.32
C THR A 14 -6.71 16.07 8.01
N ASP A 15 -7.05 15.90 6.73
CA ASP A 15 -8.26 15.18 6.33
C ASP A 15 -8.00 13.72 5.92
N SER A 16 -6.74 13.33 5.78
CA SER A 16 -6.37 12.00 5.26
C SER A 16 -5.06 11.46 5.83
N PRO A 17 -4.87 10.12 5.82
CA PRO A 17 -3.59 9.48 6.18
C PRO A 17 -2.39 10.02 5.37
N GLU A 18 -2.60 10.34 4.10
CA GLU A 18 -1.58 10.84 3.16
C GLU A 18 -1.10 12.26 3.48
N SER A 19 -1.91 13.04 4.19
CA SER A 19 -1.59 14.39 4.65
C SER A 19 -1.21 14.45 6.14
N SER A 20 -1.28 13.33 6.84
CA SER A 20 -1.00 13.22 8.29
C SER A 20 0.50 13.20 8.57
N ASP A 21 1.15 14.37 8.51
CA ASP A 21 2.59 14.50 8.71
C ASP A 21 3.07 13.91 10.05
N HIS A 22 4.31 13.41 10.04
CA HIS A 22 4.97 12.79 11.19
C HIS A 22 4.27 11.54 11.75
N THR A 23 3.47 10.84 10.94
CA THR A 23 2.86 9.55 11.29
C THR A 23 3.54 8.37 10.60
N SER A 24 3.37 7.17 11.14
CA SER A 24 3.98 5.95 10.60
C SER A 24 3.26 5.46 9.34
N VAL A 25 1.91 5.40 9.37
CA VAL A 25 1.10 6.24 8.48
C VAL A 25 1.68 6.69 7.14
N LYS A 26 1.87 8.00 7.11
CA LYS A 26 2.47 8.82 6.08
C LYS A 26 3.82 8.27 5.61
N ALA A 27 4.73 7.95 6.52
CA ALA A 27 6.07 7.47 6.16
C ALA A 27 6.02 6.18 5.31
N ARG A 28 5.09 5.27 5.62
CA ARG A 28 4.91 4.02 4.83
C ARG A 28 4.28 4.29 3.47
N ILE A 29 3.35 5.24 3.39
CA ILE A 29 2.75 5.67 2.12
C ILE A 29 3.81 6.31 1.21
N GLU A 30 4.68 7.15 1.76
CA GLU A 30 5.78 7.77 1.00
C GLU A 30 6.81 6.75 0.52
N ALA A 31 7.12 5.75 1.35
CA ALA A 31 7.95 4.63 0.94
C ALA A 31 7.32 3.87 -0.25
N LEU A 32 6.00 3.61 -0.21
CA LEU A 32 5.29 2.99 -1.33
C LEU A 32 5.37 3.82 -2.61
N HIS A 33 5.18 5.13 -2.54
CA HIS A 33 5.28 6.02 -3.70
C HIS A 33 6.71 6.14 -4.26
N SER A 34 7.72 5.86 -3.44
CA SER A 34 9.13 5.91 -3.84
C SER A 34 9.67 4.53 -4.28
N ASP A 35 8.79 3.56 -4.51
CA ASP A 35 9.13 2.16 -4.81
C ASP A 35 10.04 1.49 -3.75
N HIS A 36 10.00 2.00 -2.51
CA HIS A 36 10.74 1.42 -1.40
C HIS A 36 9.93 0.28 -0.75
N THR A 37 10.62 -0.81 -0.44
CA THR A 37 10.00 -1.97 0.23
C THR A 37 9.64 -1.71 1.69
N HIS A 38 10.19 -0.66 2.30
CA HIS A 38 9.95 -0.28 3.68
C HIS A 38 10.28 1.20 3.93
N ALA A 39 9.68 1.74 4.99
CA ALA A 39 9.99 3.08 5.48
C ALA A 39 11.17 3.03 6.45
N GLU A 40 12.12 3.97 6.30
CA GLU A 40 13.28 4.06 7.18
C GLU A 40 12.87 4.31 8.64
N GLY A 41 13.59 3.68 9.57
CA GLY A 41 13.31 3.83 11.01
C GLY A 41 12.04 3.13 11.51
N LEU A 42 11.31 2.42 10.64
CA LEU A 42 10.13 1.64 11.01
C LEU A 42 10.34 0.14 10.81
N LEU A 43 9.80 -0.67 11.71
CA LEU A 43 9.76 -2.12 11.53
C LEU A 43 8.96 -2.48 10.28
N VAL A 44 9.47 -3.46 9.53
CA VAL A 44 8.82 -4.01 8.34
C VAL A 44 7.58 -4.83 8.72
N PHE A 45 6.59 -4.87 7.84
CA PHE A 45 5.45 -5.78 7.97
C PHE A 45 5.84 -7.15 7.39
N ALA A 46 6.05 -8.14 8.27
CA ALA A 46 6.50 -9.47 7.90
C ALA A 46 5.36 -10.39 7.39
N GLY A 47 4.11 -9.93 7.46
CA GLY A 47 2.93 -10.72 7.12
C GLY A 47 2.50 -11.64 8.26
N TYR A 48 1.68 -12.66 7.95
CA TYR A 48 1.16 -13.55 8.98
C TYR A 48 2.24 -14.48 9.57
N PRO A 49 2.13 -14.84 10.87
CA PRO A 49 3.04 -15.77 11.52
C PRO A 49 3.26 -17.06 10.72
N ARG A 50 4.52 -17.45 10.53
CA ARG A 50 4.93 -18.70 9.89
C ARG A 50 6.23 -19.22 10.50
N LYS A 51 6.53 -20.51 10.28
CA LYS A 51 7.68 -21.22 10.88
C LYS A 51 9.02 -20.51 10.64
N ASP A 52 9.20 -19.90 9.47
CA ASP A 52 10.40 -19.14 9.08
C ASP A 52 10.03 -17.67 8.77
N MET A 53 9.52 -16.96 9.78
CA MET A 53 9.12 -15.55 9.64
C MET A 53 10.35 -14.64 9.84
N PRO A 54 10.59 -13.66 8.94
CA PRO A 54 11.63 -12.66 9.16
C PRO A 54 11.25 -11.74 10.34
N ASP A 55 12.24 -11.10 10.95
CA ASP A 55 12.00 -10.11 11.99
C ASP A 55 11.13 -8.95 11.46
N GLY A 56 10.06 -8.65 12.18
CA GLY A 56 9.12 -7.61 11.78
C GLY A 56 7.76 -7.73 12.49
N ILE A 57 6.84 -6.88 12.07
CA ILE A 57 5.46 -6.86 12.58
C ILE A 57 4.72 -8.04 11.93
N PRO A 58 4.13 -8.97 12.71
CA PRO A 58 3.40 -10.14 12.20
C PRO A 58 2.00 -9.75 11.69
N PHE A 59 1.96 -8.83 10.74
CA PHE A 59 0.76 -8.30 10.12
C PHE A 59 1.09 -7.87 8.68
N ARG A 60 0.11 -7.82 7.77
CA ARG A 60 0.36 -7.33 6.40
C ARG A 60 0.21 -5.82 6.35
N LEU A 61 1.02 -5.17 5.51
CA LEU A 61 0.91 -3.72 5.29
C LEU A 61 -0.48 -3.35 4.74
N ILE A 62 -1.02 -4.14 3.81
CA ILE A 62 -2.35 -3.91 3.21
C ILE A 62 -3.44 -3.95 4.30
N ASP A 63 -3.46 -4.99 5.13
CA ASP A 63 -4.42 -5.12 6.24
C ASP A 63 -4.32 -3.94 7.22
N TYR A 64 -3.10 -3.45 7.46
CA TYR A 64 -2.87 -2.27 8.28
C TYR A 64 -3.44 -0.99 7.67
N LEU A 65 -3.24 -0.77 6.37
CA LEU A 65 -3.79 0.39 5.67
C LEU A 65 -5.32 0.35 5.65
N GLU A 66 -5.92 -0.82 5.42
CA GLU A 66 -7.38 -1.02 5.51
C GLU A 66 -7.88 -0.77 6.93
N LEU A 67 -7.19 -1.28 7.95
CA LEU A 67 -7.55 -1.03 9.35
C LEU A 67 -7.50 0.45 9.69
N VAL A 68 -6.48 1.19 9.21
CA VAL A 68 -6.37 2.64 9.41
C VAL A 68 -7.53 3.37 8.73
N ASP A 69 -7.83 3.05 7.47
CA ASP A 69 -8.92 3.68 6.71
C ASP A 69 -10.28 3.42 7.37
N TRP A 70 -10.58 2.14 7.66
CA TRP A 70 -11.81 1.74 8.33
C TRP A 70 -11.96 2.43 9.69
N THR A 71 -10.90 2.41 10.51
CA THR A 71 -10.95 3.06 11.84
C THR A 71 -11.11 4.57 11.72
N GLY A 72 -10.43 5.20 10.76
CA GLY A 72 -10.48 6.65 10.54
C GLY A 72 -11.85 7.16 10.09
N ARG A 73 -12.62 6.33 9.38
CA ARG A 73 -14.01 6.62 9.01
C ARG A 73 -14.99 6.44 10.17
N GLN A 74 -14.76 5.43 11.01
CA GLN A 74 -15.63 5.13 12.16
C GLN A 74 -15.37 6.02 13.39
N VAL A 75 -14.48 7.01 13.29
CA VAL A 75 -14.24 7.97 14.38
C VAL A 75 -15.51 8.81 14.60
N ARG A 76 -16.15 8.55 15.73
CA ARG A 76 -17.44 9.08 16.23
C ARG A 76 -17.54 10.61 16.31
N ASP A 77 -18.79 11.08 16.35
CA ASP A 77 -19.25 12.48 16.50
C ASP A 77 -18.61 13.27 17.67
N ASP A 78 -17.97 12.62 18.65
CA ASP A 78 -17.29 13.28 19.76
C ASP A 78 -15.90 13.83 19.41
N LYS A 79 -15.40 13.55 18.19
CA LYS A 79 -14.10 14.01 17.69
C LYS A 79 -14.28 15.02 16.56
N ARG A 80 -13.39 16.02 16.53
CA ARG A 80 -13.48 17.15 15.60
C ARG A 80 -13.22 16.77 14.13
N GLY A 81 -12.55 15.66 13.86
CA GLY A 81 -12.24 15.21 12.51
C GLY A 81 -12.31 13.70 12.35
N HIS A 82 -12.69 13.28 11.15
CA HIS A 82 -12.83 11.90 10.69
C HIS A 82 -12.44 11.83 9.20
N ILE A 83 -12.19 10.63 8.68
CA ILE A 83 -12.02 10.44 7.23
C ILE A 83 -13.41 10.44 6.59
N SER A 84 -13.66 11.34 5.65
CA SER A 84 -14.95 11.44 4.96
C SER A 84 -15.33 10.15 4.21
N ASP A 85 -16.60 9.73 4.33
CA ASP A 85 -17.15 8.61 3.56
C ASP A 85 -17.20 8.87 2.05
N THR A 86 -17.11 10.12 1.61
CA THR A 86 -17.01 10.47 0.19
C THR A 86 -15.62 10.24 -0.39
N LEU A 87 -14.60 10.10 0.45
CA LEU A 87 -13.24 9.84 0.02
C LEU A 87 -13.11 8.35 -0.39
N PRO A 88 -12.49 8.02 -1.54
CA PRO A 88 -12.27 6.63 -1.92
C PRO A 88 -11.44 5.87 -0.85
N PRO A 89 -11.58 4.54 -0.76
CA PRO A 89 -10.77 3.71 0.14
C PRO A 89 -9.27 4.01 -0.01
N LEU A 90 -8.53 4.02 1.11
CA LEU A 90 -7.09 4.33 1.09
C LEU A 90 -6.32 3.51 0.05
N LEU A 91 -6.59 2.21 -0.08
CA LEU A 91 -5.90 1.38 -1.08
C LEU A 91 -6.13 1.86 -2.51
N GLU A 92 -7.34 2.27 -2.87
CA GLU A 92 -7.64 2.82 -4.20
C GLU A 92 -6.90 4.14 -4.44
N ARG A 93 -6.81 5.01 -3.42
CA ARG A 93 -6.06 6.27 -3.50
C ARG A 93 -4.56 6.06 -3.65
N LEU A 94 -4.05 4.92 -3.19
CA LEU A 94 -2.66 4.48 -3.36
C LEU A 94 -2.45 3.70 -4.68
N GLY A 95 -3.43 3.66 -5.58
CA GLY A 95 -3.34 2.92 -6.85
C GLY A 95 -3.46 1.40 -6.71
N ILE A 96 -3.77 0.89 -5.52
CA ILE A 96 -4.00 -0.53 -5.24
C ILE A 96 -5.49 -0.80 -5.42
N GLU A 97 -5.93 -0.84 -6.67
CA GLU A 97 -7.33 -1.14 -7.01
C GLU A 97 -7.60 -2.66 -6.87
N PRO A 98 -8.57 -3.09 -6.04
CA PRO A 98 -8.85 -4.52 -5.81
C PRO A 98 -9.23 -5.26 -7.10
N ALA A 99 -9.97 -4.63 -8.02
CA ALA A 99 -10.36 -5.23 -9.29
C ALA A 99 -9.14 -5.47 -10.20
N LEU A 100 -8.23 -4.50 -10.26
CA LEU A 100 -6.97 -4.63 -10.96
C LEU A 100 -6.09 -5.74 -10.35
N TRP A 101 -6.03 -5.82 -9.02
CA TRP A 101 -5.30 -6.87 -8.31
C TRP A 101 -5.88 -8.26 -8.62
N LEU A 102 -7.20 -8.44 -8.57
CA LEU A 102 -7.84 -9.72 -8.89
C LEU A 102 -7.60 -10.14 -10.34
N LYS A 103 -7.68 -9.20 -11.27
CA LYS A 103 -7.32 -9.44 -12.68
C LYS A 103 -5.85 -9.86 -12.79
N THR A 104 -4.98 -9.19 -12.05
CA THR A 104 -3.54 -9.47 -12.04
C THR A 104 -3.25 -10.87 -11.51
N ALA A 105 -3.75 -11.19 -10.31
CA ALA A 105 -3.55 -12.48 -9.66
C ALA A 105 -4.12 -13.64 -10.50
N SER A 106 -5.30 -13.46 -11.11
CA SER A 106 -5.93 -14.50 -11.95
C SER A 106 -5.19 -14.77 -13.26
N ASN A 107 -4.37 -13.82 -13.74
CA ASN A 107 -3.63 -13.95 -15.00
C ASN A 107 -2.12 -14.00 -14.78
N ILE A 108 -1.66 -14.10 -13.53
CA ILE A 108 -0.23 -14.02 -13.20
C ILE A 108 0.55 -15.23 -13.75
N GLU A 109 -0.13 -16.35 -13.98
CA GLU A 109 0.43 -17.56 -14.59
C GLU A 109 0.53 -17.47 -16.12
N VAL A 110 -0.01 -16.41 -16.74
CA VAL A 110 0.04 -16.22 -18.19
C VAL A 110 1.35 -15.54 -18.58
N GLY A 111 2.28 -16.34 -19.11
CA GLY A 111 3.60 -15.87 -19.53
C GLY A 111 4.62 -15.89 -18.39
N ASN A 112 5.76 -15.21 -18.60
CA ASN A 112 6.91 -15.35 -17.69
C ASN A 112 7.33 -14.02 -17.05
N MET A 113 6.56 -12.95 -17.25
CA MET A 113 6.91 -11.62 -16.75
C MET A 113 5.68 -10.87 -16.24
N VAL A 114 5.84 -10.17 -15.13
CA VAL A 114 4.81 -9.34 -14.53
C VAL A 114 5.47 -8.04 -14.10
N GLY A 115 4.92 -6.90 -14.48
CA GLY A 115 5.49 -5.59 -14.13
C GLY A 115 4.94 -4.45 -14.98
N SER A 116 5.35 -3.22 -14.67
CA SER A 116 5.07 -2.06 -15.52
C SER A 116 5.74 -2.20 -16.89
N GLU A 117 5.28 -1.45 -17.89
CA GLU A 117 5.89 -1.52 -19.23
C GLU A 117 7.37 -1.13 -19.20
N THR A 118 7.69 -0.11 -18.40
CA THR A 118 9.06 0.38 -18.19
C THR A 118 9.94 -0.70 -17.57
N SER A 119 9.48 -1.35 -16.50
CA SER A 119 10.23 -2.41 -15.81
C SER A 119 10.43 -3.65 -16.68
N ILE A 120 9.38 -4.07 -17.41
CA ILE A 120 9.46 -5.20 -18.34
C ILE A 120 10.48 -4.90 -19.44
N LYS A 121 10.44 -3.70 -20.05
CA LYS A 121 11.41 -3.29 -21.07
C LYS A 121 12.84 -3.24 -20.53
N ALA A 122 13.05 -2.76 -19.32
CA ALA A 122 14.36 -2.71 -18.67
C ALA A 122 14.90 -4.11 -18.32
N ALA A 123 14.03 -5.07 -17.99
CA ALA A 123 14.42 -6.43 -17.64
C ALA A 123 14.73 -7.33 -18.87
N LEU A 124 14.16 -7.03 -20.04
CA LEU A 124 14.34 -7.82 -21.25
C LEU A 124 15.82 -8.12 -21.60
N PRO A 125 16.73 -7.12 -21.62
CA PRO A 125 18.16 -7.37 -21.88
C PRO A 125 18.83 -8.25 -20.82
N LEU A 126 18.48 -8.07 -19.54
CA LEU A 126 19.05 -8.84 -18.42
C LEU A 126 18.67 -10.31 -18.49
N LEU A 127 17.47 -10.59 -19.00
CA LEU A 127 16.95 -11.95 -19.21
C LEU A 127 17.33 -12.52 -20.59
N GLN A 128 18.14 -11.81 -21.39
CA GLN A 128 18.52 -12.18 -22.76
C GLN A 128 17.31 -12.44 -23.68
N ARG A 129 16.23 -11.66 -23.53
CA ARG A 129 15.00 -11.79 -24.34
C ARG A 129 14.78 -10.55 -25.20
N GLN A 130 14.29 -10.76 -26.42
CA GLN A 130 13.91 -9.68 -27.34
C GLN A 130 12.40 -9.34 -27.28
N ARG A 131 11.57 -10.22 -26.73
CA ARG A 131 10.12 -10.07 -26.67
C ARG A 131 9.60 -10.39 -25.28
N ALA A 132 8.62 -9.60 -24.84
CA ALA A 132 7.90 -9.86 -23.61
C ALA A 132 6.67 -10.72 -23.84
N SER A 133 6.42 -11.65 -22.92
CA SER A 133 5.19 -12.43 -22.82
C SER A 133 4.89 -12.58 -21.35
N GLY A 134 3.73 -12.07 -20.94
CA GLY A 134 3.46 -11.82 -19.54
C GLY A 134 2.32 -10.82 -19.33
N LEU A 135 2.09 -10.49 -18.08
CA LEU A 135 1.08 -9.54 -17.65
C LEU A 135 1.69 -8.15 -17.46
N ARG A 136 1.15 -7.14 -18.14
CA ARG A 136 1.48 -5.74 -17.90
C ARG A 136 0.62 -5.19 -16.77
N LEU A 137 1.26 -4.66 -15.73
CA LEU A 137 0.61 -3.82 -14.74
C LEU A 137 0.43 -2.41 -15.32
N PRO A 138 -0.68 -1.71 -15.01
CA PRO A 138 -0.82 -0.31 -15.37
C PRO A 138 0.35 0.50 -14.81
N ASP A 139 0.73 1.54 -15.53
CA ASP A 139 1.81 2.40 -15.10
C ASP A 139 1.32 3.20 -13.88
N SER A 140 2.08 3.11 -12.77
CA SER A 140 1.87 3.87 -11.54
C SER A 140 2.06 5.36 -11.75
#